data_AF-A0A9E1ZV40-F1
#
_entry.id   AF-A0A9E1ZV40-F1
#
_cell.length_a   1.000
_cell.length_b   1.000
_cell.length_c   1.000
_cell.angle_alpha   90.00
_cell.angle_beta   90.00
_cell.angle_gamma   90.00
#
_symmetry.space_group_name_H-M   'P 1'
#
loop_
_entity.id
_entity.type
_entity.pdbx_description
1 polymer ?
#
loop_
_entity_poly.entity_id
_entity_poly.type
_entity_poly.pdbx_seq_one_letter_code
_entity_poly.pdbx_strand_id
1 'polypeptide(L)'
;MAENSFGKFLGELINRKRKSLGLTQLQLAEDAYGNSNKVRRISELENGIVANPYPKTIDPIIVTLGISEEELSECAVLSASKPDASLDRAYREAKHLIEEIAKQFEHSHPDASLNEFDEFLRSKASEWLELKKRISELDSIEGTVVELHTSANDALADGDFDQVDALLLQAEELQQEKRT
;
A
#
# COMPACT_ATOMS: atom_id res chain seq x y z
N MET A 1 6.69 -3.69 -24.86
CA MET A 1 7.38 -4.99 -24.84
C MET A 1 6.51 -5.96 -24.06
N ALA A 2 6.36 -7.22 -24.48
CA ALA A 2 5.51 -8.18 -23.78
C ALA A 2 6.20 -8.60 -22.47
N GLU A 3 6.02 -7.81 -21.40
CA GLU A 3 6.80 -7.92 -20.17
C GLU A 3 6.68 -9.27 -19.46
N ASN A 4 5.58 -10.01 -19.67
CA ASN A 4 5.31 -11.33 -19.07
C ASN A 4 4.80 -12.33 -20.13
N SER A 5 5.61 -12.65 -21.13
CA SER A 5 5.25 -13.68 -22.14
C SER A 5 5.81 -15.05 -21.77
N PHE A 6 5.17 -16.12 -22.25
CA PHE A 6 5.64 -17.50 -22.07
C PHE A 6 7.09 -17.67 -22.54
N GLY A 7 7.44 -17.08 -23.68
CA GLY A 7 8.79 -17.11 -24.21
C GLY A 7 9.84 -16.44 -23.32
N LYS A 8 9.47 -15.44 -22.51
CA LYS A 8 10.38 -14.82 -21.54
C LYS A 8 10.67 -15.75 -20.37
N PHE A 9 9.63 -16.32 -19.76
CA PHE A 9 9.79 -17.28 -18.66
C PHE A 9 10.53 -18.55 -19.10
N LEU A 10 10.20 -19.07 -20.29
CA LEU A 10 10.91 -20.19 -20.89
C LEU A 10 12.37 -19.84 -21.20
N GLY A 11 12.62 -18.65 -21.73
CA GLY A 11 13.98 -18.15 -22.00
C GLY A 11 14.85 -18.06 -20.75
N GLU A 12 14.29 -17.52 -19.67
CA GLU A 12 14.96 -17.46 -18.37
C GLU A 12 15.26 -18.84 -17.81
N LEU A 13 14.32 -19.80 -17.93
CA LEU A 13 14.51 -21.19 -17.52
C LEU A 13 15.65 -21.86 -18.31
N ILE A 14 15.65 -21.71 -19.64
CA ILE A 14 16.69 -22.22 -20.54
C ILE A 14 18.07 -21.67 -20.14
N ASN A 15 18.18 -20.36 -19.94
CA ASN A 15 19.42 -19.71 -19.54
C ASN A 15 19.94 -20.25 -18.19
N ARG A 16 19.04 -20.40 -17.21
CA ARG A 16 19.37 -20.91 -15.88
C ARG A 16 19.89 -22.35 -15.93
N LYS A 17 19.17 -23.24 -16.64
CA LYS A 17 19.54 -24.65 -16.82
C LYS A 17 20.85 -24.78 -17.59
N ARG A 18 21.00 -24.05 -18.70
CA ARG A 18 22.25 -24.03 -19.49
C ARG A 18 23.44 -23.62 -18.62
N LYS A 19 23.32 -22.53 -17.85
CA LYS A 19 24.37 -22.08 -16.92
C LYS A 19 24.67 -23.09 -15.83
N SER A 20 23.66 -23.77 -15.28
CA SER A 20 23.85 -24.81 -14.27
C SER A 20 24.62 -26.03 -14.79
N LEU A 21 24.45 -26.35 -16.07
CA LEU A 21 25.19 -27.42 -16.76
C LEU A 21 26.55 -26.96 -17.31
N GLY A 22 26.92 -25.68 -17.14
CA GLY A 22 28.17 -25.11 -17.64
C GLY A 22 28.26 -24.99 -19.16
N LEU A 23 27.14 -25.08 -19.87
CA LEU A 23 27.10 -25.10 -21.32
C LEU A 23 27.15 -23.67 -21.91
N THR A 24 27.88 -23.50 -23.00
CA THR A 24 27.81 -22.29 -23.82
C THR A 24 26.59 -22.32 -24.74
N GLN A 25 26.16 -21.16 -25.24
CA GLN A 25 25.07 -21.10 -26.24
C GLN A 25 25.43 -21.85 -27.53
N LEU A 26 26.71 -21.93 -27.86
CA LEU A 26 27.20 -22.70 -29.02
C LEU A 26 27.08 -24.20 -28.80
N GLN A 27 27.52 -24.69 -27.63
CA GLN A 27 27.37 -26.09 -27.26
C GLN A 27 25.90 -26.50 -27.20
N LEU A 28 25.03 -25.69 -26.59
CA LEU A 28 23.60 -25.97 -26.58
C LEU A 28 23.00 -25.99 -28.00
N ALA A 29 23.51 -25.18 -28.94
CA ALA A 29 23.04 -25.21 -30.33
C ALA A 29 23.45 -26.51 -31.05
N GLU A 30 24.67 -26.97 -30.80
CA GLU A 30 25.19 -28.23 -31.32
C GLU A 30 24.48 -29.43 -30.71
N ASP A 31 24.29 -29.45 -29.39
CA ASP A 31 23.67 -30.56 -28.66
C ASP A 31 22.17 -30.67 -28.93
N ALA A 32 21.46 -29.55 -29.06
CA ALA A 32 20.01 -29.55 -29.29
C ALA A 32 19.62 -29.67 -30.77
N TYR A 33 20.38 -29.05 -31.69
CA TYR A 33 19.99 -28.98 -33.11
C TYR A 33 20.97 -29.65 -34.07
N GLY A 34 22.11 -30.15 -33.57
CA GLY A 34 23.21 -30.64 -34.43
C GLY A 34 23.79 -29.55 -35.33
N ASN A 35 23.56 -28.27 -35.03
CA ASN A 35 23.91 -27.16 -35.92
C ASN A 35 24.30 -25.89 -35.14
N SER A 36 25.59 -25.57 -35.16
CA SER A 36 26.16 -24.38 -34.54
C SER A 36 25.62 -23.05 -35.08
N ASN A 37 25.03 -23.03 -36.28
CA ASN A 37 24.41 -21.81 -36.82
C ASN A 37 23.13 -21.38 -36.06
N LYS A 38 22.63 -22.19 -35.12
CA LYS A 38 21.45 -21.90 -34.29
C LYS A 38 21.75 -21.13 -33.01
N VAL A 39 23.01 -20.72 -32.74
CA VAL A 39 23.37 -19.91 -31.56
C VAL A 39 22.50 -18.66 -31.43
N ARG A 40 22.27 -17.94 -32.53
CA ARG A 40 21.42 -16.73 -32.54
C ARG A 40 19.99 -17.05 -32.06
N ARG A 41 19.46 -18.20 -32.44
CA ARG A 41 18.11 -18.64 -32.04
C ARG A 41 18.04 -18.90 -30.54
N ILE A 42 19.07 -19.51 -29.95
CA ILE A 42 19.16 -19.70 -28.50
C ILE A 42 19.19 -18.35 -27.79
N SER A 43 19.99 -17.41 -28.28
CA SER A 43 20.01 -16.05 -27.72
C SER A 43 18.65 -15.35 -27.82
N GLU A 44 17.93 -15.48 -28.95
CA GLU A 44 16.58 -14.94 -29.10
C GLU A 44 15.57 -15.55 -28.13
N LEU A 45 15.69 -16.85 -27.86
CA LEU A 45 14.85 -17.55 -26.88
C LEU A 45 15.21 -17.15 -25.45
N GLU A 46 16.49 -17.13 -25.07
CA GLU A 46 16.96 -16.76 -23.73
C GLU A 46 16.59 -15.33 -23.34
N ASN A 47 16.59 -14.42 -24.32
CA ASN A 47 16.20 -13.02 -24.11
C ASN A 47 14.68 -12.80 -24.21
N GLY A 48 13.89 -13.84 -24.44
CA GLY A 48 12.43 -13.74 -24.54
C GLY A 48 11.95 -12.89 -25.72
N ILE A 49 12.75 -12.76 -26.79
CA ILE A 49 12.39 -11.99 -27.99
C ILE A 49 11.19 -12.64 -28.69
N VAL A 50 11.12 -13.97 -28.66
CA VAL A 50 10.01 -14.75 -29.21
C VAL A 50 8.96 -14.96 -28.12
N ALA A 51 7.84 -14.23 -28.20
CA ALA A 51 6.79 -14.27 -27.16
C ALA A 51 6.12 -15.65 -27.00
N ASN A 52 5.95 -16.39 -28.09
CA ASN A 52 5.40 -17.76 -28.08
C ASN A 52 6.21 -18.66 -29.03
N PRO A 53 7.29 -19.28 -28.54
CA PRO A 53 8.14 -20.12 -29.36
C PRO A 53 7.44 -21.42 -29.75
N TYR A 54 7.61 -21.83 -31.00
CA TYR A 54 6.90 -22.99 -31.55
C TYR A 54 7.42 -24.31 -30.94
N PRO A 55 6.55 -25.28 -30.58
CA PRO A 55 6.93 -26.53 -29.93
C PRO A 55 8.12 -27.24 -30.59
N LYS A 56 8.07 -27.44 -31.91
CA LYS A 56 9.17 -28.08 -32.66
C LYS A 56 10.52 -27.37 -32.55
N THR A 57 10.53 -26.09 -32.21
CA THR A 57 11.77 -25.34 -31.96
C THR A 57 12.25 -25.52 -30.53
N ILE A 58 11.36 -25.62 -29.55
CA ILE A 58 11.74 -25.72 -28.14
C ILE A 58 11.95 -27.16 -27.68
N ASP A 59 11.26 -28.13 -28.29
CA ASP A 59 11.35 -29.56 -27.93
C ASP A 59 12.79 -30.08 -27.91
N PRO A 60 13.66 -29.78 -28.90
CA PRO A 60 15.05 -30.23 -28.85
C PRO A 60 15.83 -29.62 -27.67
N ILE A 61 15.57 -28.35 -27.33
CA ILE A 61 16.21 -27.68 -26.19
C ILE A 61 15.70 -28.25 -24.87
N ILE A 62 14.40 -28.52 -24.77
CA ILE A 62 13.75 -29.11 -23.58
C ILE A 62 14.35 -30.48 -23.29
N VAL A 63 14.50 -31.32 -24.33
CA VAL A 63 15.11 -32.65 -24.21
C VAL A 63 16.58 -32.55 -23.81
N THR A 64 17.37 -31.70 -24.46
CA THR A 64 18.80 -31.54 -24.15
C THR A 64 19.05 -31.00 -22.74
N LEU A 65 18.22 -30.07 -22.26
CA LEU A 65 18.35 -29.49 -20.91
C LEU A 65 17.62 -30.28 -19.83
N GLY A 66 16.89 -31.34 -20.18
CA GLY A 66 16.09 -32.13 -19.25
C GLY A 66 15.05 -31.29 -18.51
N ILE A 67 14.42 -30.33 -19.21
CA ILE A 67 13.34 -29.52 -18.64
C ILE A 67 12.11 -30.41 -18.49
N SER A 68 11.55 -30.47 -17.29
CA SER A 68 10.40 -31.31 -17.02
C SER A 68 9.09 -30.67 -17.50
N GLU A 69 8.04 -31.49 -17.63
CA GLU A 69 6.71 -31.00 -18.02
C GLU A 69 6.12 -30.08 -16.94
N GLU A 70 6.45 -30.31 -15.67
CA GLU A 70 6.08 -29.44 -14.55
C GLU A 70 6.71 -28.06 -14.69
N GLU A 71 8.01 -27.96 -14.97
CA GLU A 71 8.71 -26.67 -15.15
C GLU A 71 8.16 -25.87 -16.35
N LEU A 72 7.74 -26.57 -17.42
CA LEU A 72 7.05 -25.97 -18.56
C LEU A 72 5.65 -25.47 -18.20
N SER A 73 4.91 -26.25 -17.42
CA SER A 73 3.58 -25.87 -16.94
C SER A 73 3.64 -24.64 -16.02
N GLU A 74 4.66 -24.53 -15.18
CA GLU A 74 4.90 -23.35 -14.34
C GLU A 74 5.16 -22.11 -15.18
N CYS A 75 5.95 -22.22 -16.25
CA CYS A 75 6.17 -21.13 -17.19
C CYS A 75 4.86 -20.69 -17.87
N ALA A 76 3.98 -21.64 -18.21
CA ALA A 76 2.67 -21.34 -18.78
C ALA A 76 1.75 -20.64 -17.78
N VAL A 77 1.71 -21.10 -16.52
CA VAL A 77 0.94 -20.46 -15.43
C VAL A 77 1.43 -19.05 -15.16
N LEU A 78 2.74 -18.84 -15.03
CA LEU A 78 3.35 -17.51 -14.82
C LEU A 78 3.08 -16.56 -15.99
N SER A 79 3.07 -17.08 -17.23
CA SER A 79 2.71 -16.28 -18.41
C SER A 79 1.23 -15.94 -18.51
N ALA A 80 0.37 -16.77 -17.90
CA ALA A 80 -1.07 -16.56 -17.84
C ALA A 80 -1.47 -15.62 -16.69
N SER A 81 -0.60 -15.43 -15.69
CA SER A 81 -0.73 -14.40 -14.65
C SER A 81 -0.63 -13.00 -15.26
N LYS A 82 -1.75 -12.51 -15.79
CA LYS A 82 -1.90 -11.09 -16.09
C LYS A 82 -1.92 -10.30 -14.77
N PRO A 83 -1.33 -9.10 -14.70
CA PRO A 83 -1.71 -8.17 -13.67
C PRO A 83 -3.23 -8.01 -13.76
N ASP A 84 -3.93 -8.35 -12.68
CA ASP A 84 -5.38 -8.31 -12.66
C ASP A 84 -5.81 -6.86 -12.92
N ALA A 85 -6.42 -6.64 -14.08
CA ALA A 85 -6.92 -5.32 -14.46
C ALA A 85 -7.94 -4.79 -13.44
N SER A 86 -8.58 -5.68 -12.67
CA SER A 86 -9.43 -5.33 -11.54
C SER A 86 -8.62 -4.75 -10.37
N LEU A 87 -7.45 -5.31 -10.05
CA LEU A 87 -6.56 -4.78 -9.00
C LEU A 87 -5.97 -3.43 -9.39
N ASP A 88 -5.52 -3.28 -10.64
CA ASP A 88 -5.01 -2.01 -11.15
C ASP A 88 -6.09 -0.92 -11.12
N ARG A 89 -7.33 -1.27 -11.47
CA ARG A 89 -8.47 -0.36 -11.40
C ARG A 89 -8.79 0.01 -9.96
N ALA A 90 -8.89 -0.98 -9.06
CA ALA A 90 -9.15 -0.75 -7.65
C ALA A 90 -8.07 0.13 -7.00
N TYR A 91 -6.81 -0.07 -7.36
CA TYR A 91 -5.70 0.76 -6.88
C TYR A 91 -5.82 2.21 -7.35
N ARG A 92 -6.15 2.45 -8.62
CA ARG A 92 -6.38 3.81 -9.14
C ARG A 92 -7.58 4.49 -8.48
N GLU A 93 -8.67 3.76 -8.29
CA GLU A 93 -9.88 4.26 -7.62
C GLU A 93 -9.57 4.62 -6.16
N ALA A 94 -8.84 3.76 -5.43
CA ALA A 94 -8.41 4.02 -4.06
C ALA A 94 -7.47 5.24 -3.96
N LYS A 95 -6.49 5.35 -4.87
CA LYS A 95 -5.58 6.50 -4.94
C LYS A 95 -6.34 7.81 -5.14
N HIS A 96 -7.29 7.82 -6.07
CA HIS A 96 -8.12 9.00 -6.33
C HIS A 96 -8.96 9.39 -5.10
N LEU A 97 -9.58 8.41 -4.42
CA LEU A 97 -10.34 8.67 -3.19
C LEU A 97 -9.46 9.30 -2.10
N ILE A 98 -8.25 8.78 -1.89
CA ILE A 98 -7.32 9.28 -0.90
C ILE A 98 -6.86 10.70 -1.24
N GLU A 99 -6.54 10.97 -2.51
CA GLU A 99 -6.20 12.31 -2.99
C GLU A 99 -7.33 13.32 -2.79
N GLU A 100 -8.59 12.93 -3.06
CA GLU A 100 -9.75 13.80 -2.85
C GLU A 100 -9.98 14.12 -1.37
N ILE A 101 -9.81 13.13 -0.47
CA ILE A 101 -9.89 13.37 0.97
C ILE A 101 -8.75 14.31 1.42
N ALA A 102 -7.53 14.12 0.92
CA ALA A 102 -6.41 15.00 1.25
C ALA A 102 -6.66 16.45 0.79
N LYS A 103 -7.25 16.67 -0.38
CA LYS A 103 -7.66 18.00 -0.86
C LYS A 103 -8.69 18.67 0.06
N GLN A 104 -9.61 17.91 0.67
CA GLN A 104 -10.58 18.47 1.62
C GLN A 104 -9.90 19.04 2.87
N PHE A 105 -8.72 18.53 3.23
CA PHE A 105 -7.86 19.07 4.29
C PHE A 105 -6.84 20.10 3.76
N GLU A 106 -7.11 20.72 2.61
CA GLU A 106 -6.27 21.71 1.91
C GLU A 106 -4.86 21.21 1.53
N HIS A 107 -4.63 19.89 1.54
CA HIS A 107 -3.35 19.32 1.14
C HIS A 107 -3.27 19.24 -0.38
N SER A 108 -2.65 20.27 -0.98
CA SER A 108 -2.45 20.37 -2.42
C SER A 108 -1.01 20.00 -2.78
N HIS A 109 -0.68 18.72 -2.69
CA HIS A 109 0.62 18.21 -3.13
C HIS A 109 0.45 17.21 -4.29
N PRO A 110 0.52 17.68 -5.55
CA PRO A 110 0.23 16.84 -6.73
C PRO A 110 1.24 15.70 -6.93
N ASP A 111 2.43 15.80 -6.33
CA ASP A 111 3.50 14.81 -6.43
C ASP A 111 3.65 13.92 -5.18
N ALA A 112 2.78 14.05 -4.17
CA ALA A 112 2.85 13.23 -2.98
C ALA A 112 2.53 11.76 -3.29
N SER A 113 3.30 10.87 -2.68
CA SER A 113 3.09 9.44 -2.70
C SER A 113 1.90 9.03 -1.82
N LEU A 114 1.35 7.84 -2.07
CA LEU A 114 0.24 7.27 -1.27
C LEU A 114 0.59 7.14 0.23
N ASN A 115 1.85 6.86 0.54
CA ASN A 115 2.31 6.77 1.93
C ASN A 115 2.31 8.14 2.61
N GLU A 116 2.74 9.19 1.91
CA GLU A 116 2.70 10.56 2.43
C GLU A 116 1.26 11.03 2.66
N PHE A 117 0.32 10.65 1.77
CA PHE A 117 -1.09 10.91 1.99
C PHE A 117 -1.66 10.16 3.21
N ASP A 118 -1.33 8.87 3.40
CA ASP A 118 -1.79 8.10 4.57
C ASP A 118 -1.24 8.71 5.87
N GLU A 119 0.04 9.07 5.91
CA GLU A 119 0.68 9.69 7.08
C GLU A 119 0.04 11.05 7.40
N PHE A 120 -0.18 11.89 6.38
CA PHE A 120 -0.85 13.17 6.53
C PHE A 120 -2.27 13.02 7.07
N LEU A 121 -3.08 12.11 6.50
CA LEU A 121 -4.45 11.88 6.93
C LEU A 121 -4.51 11.34 8.36
N ARG A 122 -3.58 10.48 8.76
CA ARG A 122 -3.47 9.99 10.15
C ARG A 122 -3.08 11.09 11.13
N SER A 123 -2.14 11.97 10.75
CA SER A 123 -1.80 13.14 11.56
C SER A 123 -3.01 14.03 11.76
N LYS A 124 -3.74 14.36 10.68
CA LYS A 124 -4.95 15.20 10.74
C LYS A 124 -6.07 14.57 11.54
N ALA A 125 -6.27 13.26 11.45
CA ALA A 125 -7.25 12.56 12.28
C ALA A 125 -6.90 12.63 13.77
N SER A 126 -5.61 12.54 14.11
CA SER A 126 -5.13 12.64 15.49
C SER A 126 -5.29 14.07 16.03
N GLU A 127 -4.90 15.08 15.25
CA GLU A 127 -5.12 16.50 15.57
C GLU A 127 -6.62 16.80 15.80
N TRP A 128 -7.49 16.27 14.95
CA TRP A 128 -8.95 16.45 15.11
C TRP A 128 -9.47 15.83 16.40
N LEU A 129 -9.00 14.63 16.77
CA LEU A 129 -9.38 13.98 18.02
C LEU A 129 -8.91 14.78 19.24
N GLU A 130 -7.68 15.31 19.21
CA GLU A 130 -7.15 16.14 20.28
C GLU A 130 -7.94 17.43 20.44
N LEU A 131 -8.24 18.12 19.32
CA LEU A 131 -9.09 19.31 19.34
C LEU A 131 -10.49 19.02 19.85
N LYS A 132 -11.10 17.91 19.43
CA LYS A 132 -12.42 17.48 19.92
C LYS A 132 -12.40 17.17 21.40
N LYS A 133 -11.35 16.52 21.90
CA LYS A 133 -11.15 16.26 23.34
C LYS A 133 -11.07 17.58 24.10
N ARG A 134 -10.25 18.52 23.62
CA ARG A 134 -10.10 19.85 24.23
C ARG A 134 -11.41 20.64 24.25
N ILE A 135 -12.22 20.57 23.18
CA ILE A 135 -13.56 21.17 23.16
C ILE A 135 -14.44 20.50 24.21
N SER A 136 -14.48 19.17 24.28
CA SER A 136 -15.31 18.47 25.26
C SER A 136 -14.91 18.75 26.72
N GLU A 137 -13.61 18.94 26.98
CA GLU A 137 -13.10 19.33 28.29
C GLU A 137 -13.58 20.74 28.65
N LEU A 138 -13.49 21.70 27.71
CA LEU A 138 -14.01 23.05 27.92
C LEU A 138 -15.52 23.07 28.18
N ASP A 139 -16.30 22.30 27.40
CA ASP A 139 -17.74 22.19 27.57
C ASP A 139 -18.10 21.57 28.94
N SER A 140 -17.35 20.56 29.39
CA SER A 140 -17.59 19.92 30.69
C SER A 140 -17.32 20.86 31.88
N ILE A 141 -16.29 21.68 31.78
CA ILE A 141 -15.94 22.68 32.81
C ILE A 141 -16.98 23.79 32.83
N GLU A 142 -17.41 24.27 31.65
CA GLU A 142 -18.46 25.29 31.56
C GLU A 142 -19.79 24.78 32.12
N GLY A 143 -20.16 23.53 31.86
CA GLY A 143 -21.31 22.87 32.49
C GLY A 143 -21.19 22.82 34.02
N THR A 144 -20.03 22.43 34.54
CA THR A 144 -19.78 22.38 36.00
C THR A 144 -19.90 23.76 36.65
N VAL A 145 -19.39 24.81 36.00
CA VAL A 145 -19.51 26.20 36.48
C VAL A 145 -20.97 26.67 36.46
N VAL A 146 -21.74 26.30 35.44
CA VAL A 146 -23.18 26.60 35.37
C VAL A 146 -23.96 25.88 36.48
N GLU A 147 -23.62 24.63 36.78
CA GLU A 147 -24.22 23.88 37.90
C GLU A 147 -23.89 24.51 39.25
N LEU A 148 -22.64 24.95 39.47
CA LEU A 148 -22.23 25.66 40.69
C LEU A 148 -22.96 26.99 40.86
N HIS A 149 -23.12 27.77 39.77
CA HIS A 149 -23.90 29.01 39.80
C HIS A 149 -25.38 28.77 40.07
N THR A 150 -25.96 27.70 39.51
CA THR A 150 -27.37 27.35 39.75
C THR A 150 -27.56 26.95 41.21
N SER A 151 -26.69 26.09 41.74
CA SER A 151 -26.70 25.67 43.13
C SER A 151 -26.48 26.83 44.11
N ALA A 152 -25.61 27.78 43.75
CA ALA A 152 -25.42 29.00 44.54
C ALA A 152 -26.66 29.90 44.54
N ASN A 153 -27.37 30.02 43.41
CA ASN A 153 -28.65 30.75 43.36
C ASN A 153 -29.74 30.07 44.18
N ASP A 154 -29.79 28.73 44.18
CA ASP A 154 -30.75 27.97 44.99
C ASP A 154 -30.46 28.13 46.49
N ALA A 155 -29.19 28.00 46.90
CA ALA A 155 -28.77 28.25 48.29
C ALA A 155 -29.01 29.70 48.75
N LEU A 156 -28.84 30.67 47.83
CA LEU A 156 -29.17 32.08 48.08
C LEU A 156 -30.68 32.28 48.30
N ALA A 157 -31.53 31.56 47.54
CA ALA A 157 -32.98 31.60 47.69
C ALA A 157 -33.44 31.01 49.04
N ASP A 158 -32.73 30.01 49.54
CA ASP A 158 -32.96 29.37 50.84
C ASP A 158 -32.32 30.15 52.02
N GLY A 159 -31.51 31.17 51.74
CA GLY A 159 -30.88 32.05 52.73
C GLY A 159 -29.62 31.48 53.39
N ASP A 160 -29.02 30.44 52.81
CA ASP A 160 -27.79 29.81 53.31
C ASP A 160 -26.55 30.46 52.69
N PHE A 161 -26.13 31.59 53.27
CA PHE A 161 -25.00 32.38 52.77
C PHE A 161 -23.64 31.66 52.89
N ASP A 162 -23.46 30.81 53.91
CA ASP A 162 -22.23 30.04 54.08
C ASP A 162 -22.04 29.05 52.93
N GLN A 163 -23.13 28.43 52.47
CA GLN A 163 -23.11 27.53 51.33
C GLN A 163 -22.89 28.28 50.00
N VAL A 164 -23.45 29.47 49.84
CA VAL A 164 -23.22 30.33 48.66
C VAL A 164 -21.75 30.70 48.52
N ASP A 165 -21.11 31.17 49.59
CA ASP A 165 -19.69 31.55 49.57
C ASP A 165 -18.78 30.36 49.21
N ALA A 166 -19.07 29.16 49.74
CA ALA A 166 -18.33 27.95 49.41
C ALA A 166 -18.48 27.55 47.93
N LEU A 167 -19.68 27.65 47.35
CA LEU A 167 -19.96 27.31 45.96
C LEU A 167 -19.34 28.33 44.98
N LEU A 168 -19.37 29.61 45.33
CA LEU A 168 -18.73 30.67 44.54
C LEU A 168 -17.20 30.55 44.56
N LEU A 169 -16.61 30.22 45.72
CA LEU A 169 -15.16 29.99 45.83
C LEU A 169 -14.71 28.82 44.94
N GLN A 170 -15.46 27.72 44.90
CA GLN A 170 -15.19 26.60 44.01
C GLN A 170 -15.31 26.97 42.52
N ALA A 171 -16.30 27.79 42.16
CA ALA A 171 -16.46 28.28 40.79
C ALA A 171 -15.31 29.22 40.37
N GLU A 172 -14.83 30.07 41.29
CA GLU A 172 -13.69 30.96 41.06
C GLU A 172 -12.38 30.19 40.91
N GLU A 173 -12.12 29.18 41.75
CA GLU A 173 -10.95 28.31 41.63
C GLU A 173 -10.91 27.61 40.26
N LEU A 174 -12.03 27.02 39.83
CA LEU A 174 -12.16 26.39 38.51
C LEU A 174 -11.93 27.38 37.35
N GLN A 175 -12.34 28.65 37.48
CA GLN A 175 -12.06 29.68 36.48
C GLN A 175 -10.63 30.21 36.50
N GLN A 176 -9.97 30.26 37.66
CA GLN A 176 -8.58 30.70 37.79
C GLN A 176 -7.61 29.65 37.23
N GLU A 177 -7.86 28.36 37.45
CA GLU A 177 -7.10 27.28 36.81
C GLU A 177 -7.14 27.36 35.28
N LYS A 178 -8.22 27.88 34.70
CA LYS A 178 -8.35 28.11 33.24
C LYS A 178 -7.49 29.27 32.70
N ARG A 179 -7.11 30.23 33.55
CA ARG A 179 -6.37 31.45 33.15
C ARG A 179 -4.86 31.33 33.29
N THR A 180 -4.37 30.29 33.97
CA THR A 180 -2.94 30.09 34.29
C THR A 180 -2.30 29.10 33.31
#